data_AF-A0A444S012-F1
#
_entry.id   AF-A0A444S012-F1
#
_cell.length_a   1.000
_cell.length_b   1.000
_cell.length_c   1.000
_cell.angle_alpha   90.00
_cell.angle_beta   90.00
_cell.angle_gamma   90.00
#
_symmetry.space_group_name_H-M   'P 1'
#
loop_
_entity.id
_entity.type
_entity.pdbx_description
1 polymer ?
#
loop_
_entity_poly.entity_id
_entity_poly.type
_entity_poly.pdbx_seq_one_letter_code
_entity_poly.pdbx_strand_id
1 'polypeptide(L)'
;MLQHLQLVITEVSLYQAVALAGILAFAISWSLWENESYYPGFEVYGVDKERVSLYDAKQKFMTDARRILFDGAAKINGVFQIVSANGPRLILPSNYADELKGHKHLSARRLIATDLFSHIPGFEAARALMHSDIIVDTIRKNLTNSLGPIATILHKETAAGIDQIYFTTEQSDGWRKYDEKQHSIGLSILDLAPAPSDT
;
A
#
# COMPACT_ATOMS: atom_id res chain seq x y z
N MET A 1 -39.96 7.82 -49.53
CA MET A 1 -40.19 8.65 -48.32
C MET A 1 -39.79 7.92 -47.03
N LEU A 2 -40.23 6.67 -46.81
CA LEU A 2 -39.87 5.86 -45.63
C LEU A 2 -38.36 5.57 -45.50
N GLN A 3 -37.65 5.34 -46.61
CA GLN A 3 -36.21 5.03 -46.61
C GLN A 3 -35.32 6.22 -46.19
N HIS A 4 -35.70 7.45 -46.58
CA HIS A 4 -35.00 8.66 -46.17
C HIS A 4 -35.23 8.99 -44.69
N LEU A 5 -36.43 8.70 -44.16
CA LEU A 5 -36.76 8.90 -42.75
C LEU A 5 -35.97 7.95 -41.84
N GLN A 6 -35.76 6.69 -42.26
CA GLN A 6 -34.96 5.74 -41.48
C GLN A 6 -33.48 6.13 -41.41
N LEU A 7 -32.89 6.60 -42.52
CA LEU A 7 -31.51 7.07 -42.56
C LEU A 7 -31.28 8.29 -41.65
N VAL A 8 -32.21 9.26 -41.66
CA VAL A 8 -32.11 10.45 -40.79
C VAL A 8 -32.23 10.05 -39.31
N ILE A 9 -33.10 9.09 -38.97
CA ILE A 9 -33.25 8.61 -37.58
C ILE A 9 -31.99 7.86 -37.12
N THR A 10 -31.34 7.07 -37.99
CA THR A 10 -30.08 6.36 -37.66
C THR A 10 -28.87 7.29 -37.54
N GLU A 11 -28.81 8.34 -38.36
CA GLU A 11 -27.77 9.37 -38.24
C GLU A 11 -27.93 10.16 -36.94
N VAL A 12 -29.14 10.61 -36.62
CA VAL A 12 -29.44 11.36 -35.38
C VAL A 12 -29.14 10.54 -34.13
N SER A 13 -29.45 9.24 -34.11
CA SER A 13 -29.12 8.37 -32.97
C SER A 13 -27.61 8.10 -32.84
N LEU A 14 -26.87 8.07 -33.96
CA LEU A 14 -25.41 7.95 -33.96
C LEU A 14 -24.73 9.20 -33.39
N TYR A 15 -25.15 10.41 -33.80
CA TYR A 15 -24.61 11.66 -33.24
C TYR A 15 -24.86 11.77 -31.73
N GLN A 16 -26.04 11.36 -31.26
CA GLN A 16 -26.35 11.32 -29.83
C GLN A 16 -25.45 10.34 -29.08
N ALA A 17 -25.19 9.15 -29.63
CA ALA A 17 -24.30 8.15 -29.03
C ALA A 17 -22.85 8.65 -28.95
N VAL A 18 -22.34 9.28 -30.02
CA VAL A 18 -20.98 9.86 -30.05
C VAL A 18 -20.86 11.02 -29.07
N ALA A 19 -21.87 11.89 -28.96
CA ALA A 19 -21.88 12.99 -28.01
C ALA A 19 -21.87 12.48 -26.56
N LEU A 20 -22.68 11.46 -26.23
CA LEU A 20 -22.69 10.84 -24.91
C LEU A 20 -21.36 10.16 -24.57
N ALA A 21 -20.74 9.45 -25.53
CA ALA A 21 -19.42 8.86 -25.36
C ALA A 21 -18.35 9.94 -25.13
N GLY A 22 -18.42 11.06 -25.85
CA GLY A 22 -17.52 12.21 -25.66
C GLY A 22 -17.69 12.86 -24.29
N ILE A 23 -18.93 13.04 -23.82
CA ILE A 23 -19.22 13.58 -22.47
C ILE A 23 -18.72 12.62 -21.39
N LEU A 24 -18.93 11.30 -21.56
CA LEU A 24 -18.42 10.30 -20.62
C LEU A 24 -16.89 10.28 -20.60
N ALA A 25 -16.24 10.31 -21.76
CA ALA A 25 -14.78 10.38 -21.86
C ALA A 25 -14.23 11.67 -21.23
N PHE A 26 -14.90 12.79 -21.44
CA PHE A 26 -14.53 14.07 -20.82
C PHE A 26 -14.75 14.04 -19.30
N ALA A 27 -15.87 13.51 -18.81
CA ALA A 27 -16.15 13.39 -17.38
C ALA A 27 -15.20 12.41 -16.67
N ILE A 28 -14.86 11.29 -17.32
CA ILE A 28 -13.86 10.35 -16.82
C ILE A 28 -12.48 11.01 -16.82
N SER A 29 -12.11 11.70 -17.91
CA SER A 29 -10.84 12.42 -18.00
C SER A 29 -10.74 13.50 -16.91
N TRP A 30 -11.79 14.31 -16.74
CA TRP A 30 -11.89 15.33 -15.70
C TRP A 30 -11.79 14.74 -14.28
N SER A 31 -12.53 13.67 -14.00
CA SER A 31 -12.50 12.94 -12.73
C SER A 31 -11.14 12.30 -12.43
N LEU A 32 -10.44 11.83 -13.47
CA LEU A 32 -9.08 11.31 -13.34
C LEU A 32 -8.04 12.44 -13.20
N TRP A 33 -8.31 13.65 -13.72
CA TRP A 33 -7.38 14.78 -13.66
C TRP A 33 -7.46 15.58 -12.36
N GLU A 34 -8.64 15.70 -11.75
CA GLU A 34 -8.84 16.52 -10.54
C GLU A 34 -8.23 15.94 -9.26
N ASN A 35 -7.85 14.66 -9.23
CA ASN A 35 -7.58 13.97 -7.96
C ASN A 35 -6.14 14.07 -7.44
N GLU A 36 -5.16 14.53 -8.22
CA GLU A 36 -3.75 14.53 -7.80
C GLU A 36 -3.04 15.85 -8.10
N SER A 37 -3.56 16.95 -7.53
CA SER A 37 -2.93 18.25 -7.60
C SER A 37 -1.88 18.44 -6.49
N TYR A 38 -0.77 19.10 -6.81
CA TYR A 38 0.24 19.50 -5.84
C TYR A 38 -0.27 20.63 -4.94
N TYR A 39 0.20 20.67 -3.70
CA TYR A 39 -0.03 21.81 -2.81
C TYR A 39 0.80 23.01 -3.29
N PRO A 40 0.17 24.13 -3.68
CA PRO A 40 0.90 25.31 -4.11
C PRO A 40 1.73 25.88 -2.95
N GLY A 41 2.94 26.33 -3.23
CA GLY A 41 3.83 26.97 -2.24
C GLY A 41 4.86 26.05 -1.59
N PHE A 42 4.82 24.73 -1.83
CA PHE A 42 5.84 23.80 -1.33
C PHE A 42 6.65 23.19 -2.49
N GLU A 43 7.97 23.09 -2.32
CA GLU A 43 8.85 22.52 -3.32
C GLU A 43 8.57 21.01 -3.49
N VAL A 44 8.48 20.55 -4.74
CA VAL A 44 8.27 19.13 -5.07
C VAL A 44 9.63 18.49 -5.41
N TYR A 45 9.97 17.42 -4.72
CA TYR A 45 11.19 16.65 -4.92
C TYR A 45 10.90 15.31 -5.63
N GLY A 46 11.85 14.85 -6.45
CA GLY A 46 11.75 13.57 -7.16
C GLY A 46 10.95 13.60 -8.47
N VAL A 47 10.51 14.78 -8.91
CA VAL A 47 9.82 14.98 -10.20
C VAL A 47 10.74 15.74 -11.16
N ASP A 48 10.78 15.32 -12.42
CA ASP A 48 11.55 16.04 -13.45
C ASP A 48 10.83 17.34 -13.79
N LYS A 49 11.49 18.48 -13.57
CA LYS A 49 10.91 19.83 -13.78
C LYS A 49 10.47 20.08 -15.23
N GLU A 50 10.99 19.30 -16.18
CA GLU A 50 10.73 19.43 -17.62
C GLU A 50 9.61 18.50 -18.13
N ARG A 51 9.28 17.43 -17.38
CA ARG A 51 8.21 16.47 -17.71
C ARG A 51 7.43 16.11 -16.45
N VAL A 52 6.34 16.83 -16.22
CA VAL A 52 5.45 16.60 -15.07
C VAL A 52 4.49 15.44 -15.38
N SER A 53 5.02 14.24 -15.56
CA SER A 53 4.19 13.02 -15.60
C SER A 53 4.08 12.46 -14.20
N LEU A 54 2.86 12.47 -13.63
CA LEU A 54 2.58 11.85 -12.32
C LEU A 54 2.92 10.35 -12.34
N TYR A 55 2.70 9.69 -13.48
CA TYR A 55 3.00 8.27 -13.65
C TYR A 55 4.50 7.99 -13.49
N ASP A 56 5.37 8.78 -14.14
CA ASP A 56 6.82 8.59 -14.08
C ASP A 56 7.34 8.85 -12.66
N ALA A 57 6.78 9.85 -11.98
CA ALA A 57 7.12 10.15 -10.59
C ALA A 57 6.70 9.03 -9.64
N LYS A 58 5.51 8.45 -9.82
CA LYS A 58 5.05 7.26 -9.07
C LYS A 58 5.98 6.07 -9.30
N GLN A 59 6.34 5.80 -10.56
CA GLN A 59 7.23 4.70 -10.91
C GLN A 59 8.62 4.88 -10.27
N LYS A 60 9.19 6.10 -10.34
CA LYS A 60 10.45 6.43 -9.67
C LYS A 60 10.35 6.23 -8.15
N PHE A 61 9.23 6.61 -7.54
CA PHE A 61 9.00 6.37 -6.13
C PHE A 61 8.94 4.87 -5.79
N MET A 62 8.27 4.06 -6.61
CA MET A 62 8.21 2.61 -6.39
C MET A 62 9.58 1.93 -6.47
N THR A 63 10.50 2.44 -7.29
CA THR A 63 11.87 1.92 -7.40
C THR A 63 12.78 2.46 -6.29
N ASP A 64 12.75 3.76 -6.03
CA ASP A 64 13.77 4.47 -5.24
C ASP A 64 13.18 5.38 -4.13
N ALA A 65 12.04 5.01 -3.51
CA ALA A 65 11.37 5.80 -2.47
C ALA A 65 12.33 6.30 -1.37
N ARG A 66 13.21 5.42 -0.90
CA ARG A 66 14.18 5.72 0.15
C ARG A 66 15.07 6.90 -0.25
N ARG A 67 15.68 6.81 -1.43
CA ARG A 67 16.59 7.84 -1.94
C ARG A 67 15.85 9.16 -2.12
N ILE A 68 14.64 9.14 -2.66
CA ILE A 68 13.81 10.33 -2.87
C ILE A 68 13.51 11.03 -1.53
N LEU A 69 13.11 10.28 -0.51
CA LEU A 69 12.81 10.83 0.81
C LEU A 69 14.04 11.43 1.50
N PHE A 70 15.15 10.69 1.55
CA PHE A 70 16.36 11.14 2.25
C PHE A 70 17.07 12.28 1.51
N ASP A 71 17.18 12.20 0.19
CA ASP A 71 17.78 13.29 -0.58
C ASP A 71 16.91 14.56 -0.49
N GLY A 72 15.58 14.41 -0.53
CA GLY A 72 14.65 15.53 -0.37
C GLY A 72 14.80 16.20 0.99
N ALA A 73 14.85 15.41 2.06
CA ALA A 73 15.07 15.90 3.41
C ALA A 73 16.46 16.54 3.63
N ALA A 74 17.48 16.07 2.90
CA ALA A 74 18.83 16.64 2.99
C ALA A 74 18.98 17.94 2.19
N LYS A 75 18.27 18.07 1.06
CA LYS A 75 18.40 19.21 0.13
C LYS A 75 17.44 20.35 0.46
N ILE A 76 16.24 20.04 0.95
CA ILE A 76 15.19 21.03 1.19
C ILE A 76 15.09 21.24 2.69
N ASN A 77 15.46 22.44 3.15
CA ASN A 77 15.33 22.82 4.54
C ASN A 77 13.89 23.26 4.82
N GLY A 78 13.05 22.32 5.26
CA GLY A 78 11.67 22.60 5.63
C GLY A 78 10.69 21.57 5.06
N VAL A 79 9.45 22.01 4.88
CA VAL A 79 8.37 21.17 4.36
C VAL A 79 8.48 21.07 2.84
N PHE A 80 8.42 19.85 2.31
CA PHE A 80 8.49 19.57 0.88
C PHE A 80 7.47 18.54 0.44
N GLN A 81 7.27 18.40 -0.86
CA GLN A 81 6.34 17.45 -1.45
C GLN A 81 7.07 16.34 -2.21
N ILE A 82 6.48 15.16 -2.20
CA ILE A 82 6.89 14.03 -3.05
C ILE A 82 5.67 13.41 -3.71
N VAL A 83 5.86 12.69 -4.81
CA VAL A 83 4.82 11.84 -5.39
C VAL A 83 5.04 10.41 -4.87
N SER A 84 4.15 9.95 -4.00
CA SER A 84 4.12 8.56 -3.53
C SER A 84 3.32 7.69 -4.51
N ALA A 85 3.35 6.36 -4.33
CA ALA A 85 2.56 5.42 -5.13
C ALA A 85 1.06 5.79 -5.17
N ASN A 86 0.53 6.29 -4.05
CA ASN A 86 -0.87 6.69 -3.90
C ASN A 86 -1.11 8.20 -4.12
N GLY A 87 -0.18 8.89 -4.79
CA GLY A 87 -0.29 10.31 -5.14
C GLY A 87 0.61 11.24 -4.33
N PRO A 88 0.52 12.57 -4.58
CA PRO A 88 1.33 13.58 -3.92
C PRO A 88 1.16 13.60 -2.39
N ARG A 89 2.27 13.77 -1.65
CA ARG A 89 2.30 13.90 -0.20
C ARG A 89 3.21 15.02 0.25
N LEU A 90 2.80 15.66 1.34
CA LEU A 90 3.61 16.62 2.06
C LEU A 90 4.46 15.89 3.11
N ILE A 91 5.77 16.12 3.07
CA ILE A 91 6.74 15.61 4.04
C ILE A 91 7.08 16.75 4.99
N LEU A 92 6.79 16.52 6.26
CA LEU A 92 7.07 17.47 7.34
C LEU A 92 8.32 17.02 8.11
N PRO A 93 9.23 17.95 8.46
CA PRO A 93 10.33 17.61 9.34
C PRO A 93 9.84 17.24 10.76
N SER A 94 10.67 16.52 11.50
CA SER A 94 10.31 15.92 12.80
C SER A 94 9.98 16.93 13.89
N ASN A 95 10.42 18.19 13.75
CA ASN A 95 10.08 19.28 14.67
C ASN A 95 8.57 19.56 14.77
N TYR A 96 7.78 19.19 13.75
CA TYR A 96 6.33 19.33 13.77
C TYR A 96 5.61 18.13 14.42
N ALA A 97 6.32 17.06 14.81
CA ALA A 97 5.69 15.81 15.25
C ALA A 97 4.72 15.99 16.43
N ASP A 98 5.08 16.82 17.40
CA ASP A 98 4.25 17.07 18.59
C ASP A 98 2.99 17.87 18.26
N GLU A 99 3.07 18.82 17.33
CA GLU A 99 1.94 19.64 16.87
C GLU A 99 0.95 18.83 16.02
N LEU A 100 1.47 17.90 15.21
CA LEU A 100 0.66 17.06 14.34
C LEU A 100 -0.07 15.96 15.12
N LYS A 101 0.47 15.55 16.28
CA LYS A 101 -0.09 14.47 17.09
C LYS A 101 -1.43 14.89 17.71
N GLY A 102 -2.52 14.40 17.12
CA GLY A 102 -3.89 14.69 17.57
C GLY A 102 -4.49 15.96 16.97
N HIS A 103 -3.85 16.54 15.94
CA HIS A 103 -4.40 17.68 15.22
C HIS A 103 -5.74 17.31 14.55
N LYS A 104 -6.81 18.07 14.81
CA LYS A 104 -8.19 17.72 14.40
C LYS A 104 -8.38 17.57 12.89
N HIS A 105 -7.54 18.24 12.11
CA HIS A 105 -7.58 18.19 10.64
C HIS A 105 -6.75 17.06 10.04
N LEU A 106 -5.99 16.31 10.85
CA LEU A 106 -5.16 15.19 10.42
C LEU A 106 -5.72 13.88 10.96
N SER A 107 -5.85 12.90 10.07
CA SER A 107 -6.35 11.57 10.42
C SER A 107 -5.44 10.50 9.87
N ALA A 108 -4.66 9.87 10.75
CA ALA A 108 -3.86 8.71 10.41
C ALA A 108 -4.73 7.54 9.92
N ARG A 109 -5.94 7.38 10.47
CA ARG A 109 -6.90 6.35 10.02
C ARG A 109 -7.31 6.56 8.56
N ARG A 110 -7.56 7.81 8.15
CA ARG A 110 -7.90 8.13 6.75
C ARG A 110 -6.72 7.87 5.81
N LEU A 111 -5.50 8.22 6.23
CA LEU A 111 -4.29 7.94 5.46
C LEU A 111 -4.09 6.44 5.23
N ILE A 112 -4.19 5.64 6.30
CA ILE A 112 -4.05 4.17 6.22
C ILE A 112 -5.12 3.57 5.30
N ALA A 113 -6.36 4.06 5.38
CA ALA A 113 -7.45 3.57 4.55
C ALA A 113 -7.24 3.84 3.05
N THR A 114 -6.77 5.05 2.71
CA THR A 114 -6.33 5.37 1.36
C THR A 114 -5.18 4.46 0.93
N ASP A 115 -4.23 4.19 1.82
CA ASP A 115 -3.03 3.41 1.49
C ASP A 115 -3.26 1.91 1.36
N LEU A 116 -4.26 1.40 2.07
CA LEU A 116 -4.67 0.00 2.03
C LEU A 116 -5.88 -0.22 1.10
N PHE A 117 -6.17 0.75 0.23
CA PHE A 117 -7.22 0.65 -0.79
C PHE A 117 -8.59 0.24 -0.22
N SER A 118 -8.97 0.80 0.92
CA SER A 118 -10.19 0.41 1.65
C SER A 118 -11.50 0.60 0.86
N HIS A 119 -11.45 1.32 -0.26
CA HIS A 119 -12.58 1.54 -1.16
C HIS A 119 -12.78 0.39 -2.17
N ILE A 120 -11.81 -0.51 -2.31
CA ILE A 120 -11.87 -1.65 -3.23
C ILE A 120 -12.58 -2.82 -2.52
N PRO A 121 -13.59 -3.45 -3.15
CA PRO A 121 -14.18 -4.69 -2.65
C PRO A 121 -13.13 -5.77 -2.40
N GLY A 122 -13.18 -6.46 -1.26
CA GLY A 122 -12.15 -7.42 -0.82
C GLY A 122 -11.10 -6.82 0.13
N PHE A 123 -11.05 -5.50 0.30
CA PHE A 123 -10.19 -4.81 1.27
C PHE A 123 -11.00 -4.24 2.44
N GLU A 124 -12.12 -4.87 2.81
CA GLU A 124 -13.00 -4.39 3.88
C GLU A 124 -12.33 -4.40 5.25
N ALA A 125 -11.32 -5.26 5.45
CA ALA A 125 -10.51 -5.26 6.67
C ALA A 125 -9.87 -3.88 6.89
N ALA A 126 -9.31 -3.27 5.84
CA ALA A 126 -8.76 -1.90 5.90
C ALA A 126 -9.84 -0.86 6.22
N ARG A 127 -11.05 -1.04 5.68
CA ARG A 127 -12.20 -0.17 5.98
C ARG A 127 -12.66 -0.31 7.43
N ALA A 128 -12.64 -1.51 8.00
CA ALA A 128 -12.95 -1.75 9.40
C ALA A 128 -11.99 -1.02 10.34
N LEU A 129 -10.73 -0.80 9.92
CA LEU A 129 -9.73 -0.05 10.70
C LEU A 129 -10.08 1.43 10.87
N MET A 130 -10.90 1.98 9.96
CA MET A 130 -11.32 3.38 10.04
C MET A 130 -12.36 3.63 11.13
N HIS A 131 -13.26 2.67 11.33
CA HIS A 131 -14.50 2.86 12.07
C HIS A 131 -14.54 2.12 13.39
N SER A 132 -13.55 1.28 13.66
CA SER A 132 -13.56 0.43 14.84
C SER A 132 -12.22 0.49 15.56
N ASP A 133 -12.27 0.44 16.89
CA ASP A 133 -11.08 0.24 17.71
C ASP A 133 -10.69 -1.25 17.79
N ILE A 134 -11.20 -2.08 16.87
CA ILE A 134 -10.99 -3.54 16.87
C ILE A 134 -9.51 -3.88 16.93
N ILE A 135 -8.63 -3.23 16.16
CA ILE A 135 -7.18 -3.49 16.25
C ILE A 135 -6.66 -3.22 17.66
N VAL A 136 -6.95 -2.04 18.22
CA VAL A 136 -6.43 -1.63 19.53
C VAL A 136 -6.96 -2.56 20.62
N ASP A 137 -8.24 -2.92 20.52
CA ASP A 137 -8.92 -3.83 21.43
C ASP A 137 -8.39 -5.26 21.32
N THR A 138 -8.20 -5.78 20.10
CA THR A 138 -7.60 -7.11 19.88
C THR A 138 -6.17 -7.15 20.41
N ILE A 139 -5.38 -6.11 20.19
CA ILE A 139 -4.02 -6.02 20.73
C ILE A 139 -4.04 -6.05 22.26
N ARG A 140 -4.91 -5.24 22.89
CA ARG A 140 -4.99 -5.15 24.36
C ARG A 140 -5.59 -6.41 24.99
N LYS A 141 -6.68 -6.93 24.43
CA LYS A 141 -7.47 -8.03 25.02
C LYS A 141 -6.88 -9.40 24.72
N ASN A 142 -6.31 -9.60 23.53
CA ASN A 142 -5.80 -10.90 23.10
C ASN A 142 -4.27 -10.95 23.12
N LEU A 143 -3.60 -10.07 22.36
CA LEU A 143 -2.14 -10.17 22.21
C LEU A 143 -1.39 -9.86 23.52
N THR A 144 -1.79 -8.81 24.24
CA THR A 144 -1.11 -8.41 25.49
C THR A 144 -1.32 -9.47 26.57
N ASN A 145 -2.54 -9.96 26.73
CA ASN A 145 -2.88 -10.98 27.74
C ASN A 145 -2.29 -12.35 27.40
N SER A 146 -2.23 -12.72 26.12
CA SER A 146 -1.69 -14.00 25.67
C SER A 146 -0.20 -13.95 25.33
N LEU A 147 0.51 -12.86 25.62
CA LEU A 147 1.91 -12.70 25.23
C LEU A 147 2.82 -13.78 25.82
N GLY A 148 2.63 -14.11 27.10
CA GLY A 148 3.40 -15.17 27.77
C GLY A 148 3.15 -16.57 27.16
N PRO A 149 1.89 -17.01 27.04
CA PRO A 149 1.56 -18.26 26.36
C PRO A 149 2.03 -18.32 24.91
N ILE A 150 1.80 -17.27 24.11
CA ILE A 150 2.22 -17.20 22.71
C ILE A 150 3.75 -17.28 22.59
N ALA A 151 4.50 -16.56 23.44
CA ALA A 151 5.95 -16.64 23.44
C ALA A 151 6.46 -18.05 23.74
N THR A 152 5.77 -18.79 24.60
CA THR A 152 6.12 -20.19 24.93
C THR A 152 5.86 -21.12 23.76
N ILE A 153 4.72 -20.98 23.09
CA ILE A 153 4.37 -21.74 21.89
C ILE A 153 5.36 -21.41 20.77
N LEU A 154 5.57 -20.12 20.50
CA LEU A 154 6.50 -19.65 19.47
C LEU A 154 7.93 -20.15 19.73
N HIS A 155 8.38 -20.17 20.98
CA HIS A 155 9.68 -20.73 21.33
C HIS A 155 9.78 -22.22 21.00
N LYS A 156 8.76 -23.01 21.35
CA LYS A 156 8.71 -24.45 21.04
C LYS A 156 8.68 -24.70 19.52
N GLU A 157 7.82 -23.99 18.79
CA GLU A 157 7.72 -24.10 17.33
C GLU A 157 9.01 -23.66 16.64
N THR A 158 9.63 -22.58 17.11
CA THR A 158 10.91 -22.11 16.57
C THR A 158 12.02 -23.13 16.82
N ALA A 159 12.09 -23.73 18.01
CA ALA A 159 13.06 -24.78 18.31
C ALA A 159 12.83 -26.02 17.42
N ALA A 160 11.58 -26.47 17.29
CA ALA A 160 11.23 -27.59 16.42
C ALA A 160 11.53 -27.30 14.93
N GLY A 161 11.22 -26.08 14.47
CA GLY A 161 11.53 -25.63 13.11
C GLY A 161 13.03 -25.51 12.85
N ILE A 162 13.80 -25.06 13.84
CA ILE A 162 15.27 -25.04 13.76
C ILE A 162 15.82 -26.47 13.64
N ASP A 163 15.34 -27.40 14.46
CA ASP A 163 15.75 -28.80 14.40
C ASP A 163 15.42 -29.43 13.05
N GLN A 164 14.22 -29.19 12.52
CA GLN A 164 13.82 -29.72 11.22
C GLN A 164 14.58 -29.11 10.04
N ILE A 165 14.81 -27.79 10.04
CA ILE A 165 15.45 -27.09 8.91
C ILE A 165 16.97 -27.24 8.94
N TYR A 166 17.58 -27.17 10.12
CA TYR A 166 19.04 -27.09 10.26
C TYR A 166 19.68 -28.41 10.69
N PHE A 167 18.97 -29.28 11.43
CA PHE A 167 19.51 -30.50 12.05
C PHE A 167 18.78 -31.78 11.57
N THR A 168 18.79 -32.05 10.26
CA THR A 168 18.30 -33.32 9.70
C THR A 168 19.24 -34.47 10.07
N THR A 169 18.67 -35.61 10.48
CA THR A 169 19.27 -36.72 11.25
C THR A 169 20.47 -37.44 10.62
N GLU A 170 20.90 -37.10 9.41
CA GLU A 170 21.90 -37.88 8.66
C GLU A 170 23.32 -37.31 8.74
N GLN A 171 23.52 -36.05 9.16
CA GLN A 171 24.88 -35.48 9.23
C GLN A 171 24.95 -34.26 10.18
N SER A 172 25.04 -34.53 11.48
CA SER A 172 24.91 -33.51 12.54
C SER A 172 26.20 -32.84 13.01
N ASP A 173 27.37 -33.18 12.47
CA ASP A 173 28.65 -32.74 13.05
C ASP A 173 29.49 -31.89 12.06
N GLY A 174 29.30 -30.56 12.11
CA GLY A 174 30.12 -29.59 11.37
C GLY A 174 29.48 -28.22 11.10
N TRP A 175 30.32 -27.19 10.90
CA TRP A 175 29.88 -25.86 10.47
C TRP A 175 29.32 -25.88 9.05
N ARG A 176 28.12 -25.32 8.85
CA ARG A 176 27.46 -25.22 7.54
C ARG A 176 27.27 -23.77 7.13
N LYS A 177 27.43 -23.49 5.83
CA LYS A 177 27.11 -22.19 5.23
C LYS A 177 25.65 -22.20 4.79
N TYR A 178 24.89 -21.19 5.20
CA TYR A 178 23.51 -20.99 4.78
C TYR A 178 23.36 -19.65 4.08
N ASP A 179 22.49 -19.61 3.07
CA ASP A 179 22.00 -18.35 2.52
C ASP A 179 20.83 -17.86 3.39
N GLU A 180 21.06 -16.77 4.12
CA GLU A 180 20.09 -16.14 5.03
C GLU A 180 18.77 -15.81 4.32
N LYS A 181 18.80 -15.39 3.06
CA LYS A 181 17.58 -14.97 2.34
C LYS A 181 16.66 -16.14 2.01
N GLN A 182 17.23 -17.31 1.74
CA GLN A 182 16.46 -18.51 1.42
C GLN A 182 15.96 -19.22 2.69
N HIS A 183 16.75 -19.19 3.77
CA HIS A 183 16.46 -19.98 4.98
C HIS A 183 15.63 -19.22 6.03
N SER A 184 15.65 -17.89 6.04
CA SER A 184 14.81 -17.08 6.96
C SER A 184 13.31 -17.25 6.69
N ILE A 185 12.91 -17.48 5.43
CA ILE A 185 11.51 -17.66 5.03
C ILE A 185 11.03 -19.11 5.29
N GLY A 186 11.94 -20.10 5.32
CA GLY A 186 11.60 -21.51 5.54
C GLY A 186 10.95 -21.78 6.90
N LEU A 187 11.27 -20.99 7.92
CA LEU A 187 10.64 -21.06 9.25
C LEU A 187 9.15 -20.67 9.24
N SER A 188 8.68 -19.95 8.21
CA SER A 188 7.29 -19.49 8.11
C SER A 188 6.35 -20.46 7.39
N ILE A 189 6.88 -21.49 6.70
CA ILE A 189 6.11 -22.37 5.80
C ILE A 189 5.76 -23.72 6.46
N LEU A 190 6.36 -24.05 7.61
CA LEU A 190 6.22 -25.36 8.26
C LEU A 190 4.80 -25.70 8.75
N ASP A 191 3.90 -24.73 8.88
CA ASP A 191 2.51 -24.94 9.33
C ASP A 191 1.51 -25.21 8.18
N LEU A 192 1.99 -25.23 6.92
CA LEU A 192 1.17 -25.55 5.72
C LEU A 192 1.39 -26.95 5.17
N ALA A 193 2.31 -27.74 5.75
CA ALA A 193 2.44 -29.14 5.43
C ALA A 193 1.36 -29.93 6.18
N PRO A 194 0.50 -30.72 5.51
CA PRO A 194 -0.47 -31.55 6.21
C PRO A 194 0.29 -32.50 7.14
N ALA A 195 -0.14 -32.55 8.41
CA ALA A 195 0.38 -33.50 9.38
C ALA A 195 0.34 -34.91 8.75
N PRO A 196 1.41 -35.72 8.89
CA PRO A 196 1.37 -37.10 8.41
C PRO A 196 0.16 -37.78 9.04
N SER A 197 -0.73 -38.31 8.20
CA SER A 197 -1.85 -39.11 8.64
C SER A 197 -1.32 -40.31 9.40
N ASP A 198 -1.62 -40.40 10.69
CA ASP A 198 -1.42 -41.62 11.47
C ASP A 198 -2.36 -42.70 10.93
N THR A 199 -1.85 -43.49 9.96
CA THR A 199 -1.98 -44.94 9.79
C THR A 199 -1.15 -45.40 8.60
#